data_AF-A0AAN9U6B2-F1
#
_entry.id   AF-A0AAN9U6B2-F1
#
_cell.length_a   1.000
_cell.length_b   1.000
_cell.length_c   1.000
_cell.angle_alpha   90.00
_cell.angle_beta   90.00
_cell.angle_gamma   90.00
#
_symmetry.space_group_name_H-M   'P 1'
#
loop_
_entity.id
_entity.type
_entity.pdbx_description
1 polymer ?
#
loop_
_entity_poly.entity_id
_entity_poly.type
_entity_poly.pdbx_seq_one_letter_code
_entity_poly.pdbx_strand_id
1 'polypeptide(L)'
;MTSPFILTPETSPEPEEPAQYKSLYQATAQKRKRSWPIVGVEGTVKPGALRAVWENDWKPACKKGSHPFQDGRLEDFEPIFDDLIEAHVDDPTSPEYTLAFLSRAQELSLEAEDALGRGDRGLASELYLRACAVLRIARLPHSQEKDCSVKQRAWQFQKSLYLKAGKLWHSPLEEVIIPHIHDINTNDDDDQQHVHHSESGARGRVERPRIPLYVRLPLETRDFGRTCPAVLIVSDDRTAHTRLCGEALRRGWGCVVAEVPGAGDCPVSAEEGEEDAAGGLWSSVLDWMKAMRMFDMDRLVAWGPGEAVVRLAGTHGDRFGGCVAVLGDDGEGDLPMLDDVVSCSLLLVVADGEGSVEPEGFRRPVDDGHGLDEGDNDLALFKYGAPSTSVAQYPRAGTRAVYDWVGKAFDSK
;
A
#
# COMPACT_ATOMS: atom_id res chain seq x y z
N MET A 1 -5.20 -19.59 -34.58
CA MET A 1 -5.00 -20.34 -33.32
C MET A 1 -3.70 -19.82 -32.71
N THR A 2 -3.80 -18.75 -31.95
CA THR A 2 -2.68 -18.03 -31.33
C THR A 2 -2.42 -18.61 -29.94
N SER A 3 -1.14 -18.86 -29.66
CA SER A 3 -0.61 -19.47 -28.44
C SER A 3 -0.94 -18.62 -27.19
N PRO A 4 -1.20 -19.23 -26.02
CA PRO A 4 -1.34 -18.49 -24.77
C PRO A 4 0.00 -17.87 -24.36
N PHE A 5 -0.03 -16.58 -24.01
CA PHE A 5 1.10 -15.89 -23.39
C PHE A 5 1.31 -16.45 -21.99
N ILE A 6 2.46 -17.11 -21.77
CA ILE A 6 2.91 -17.56 -20.45
C ILE A 6 3.89 -16.50 -19.95
N LEU A 7 3.53 -15.79 -18.89
CA LEU A 7 4.45 -14.97 -18.12
C LEU A 7 5.29 -15.90 -17.25
N THR A 8 6.56 -16.12 -17.62
CA THR A 8 7.50 -16.89 -16.79
C THR A 8 8.14 -15.98 -15.74
N PRO A 9 8.04 -16.30 -14.44
CA PRO A 9 8.81 -15.60 -13.41
C PRO A 9 10.24 -16.17 -13.35
N GLU A 10 11.24 -15.31 -13.52
CA GLU A 10 12.61 -15.62 -13.12
C GLU A 10 12.72 -15.48 -11.59
N THR A 11 13.27 -16.50 -10.95
CA THR A 11 13.53 -16.54 -9.50
C THR A 11 14.69 -15.61 -9.14
N SER A 12 14.46 -14.71 -8.19
CA SER A 12 15.45 -13.77 -7.65
C SER A 12 16.62 -14.49 -6.97
N PRO A 13 17.89 -14.07 -7.19
CA PRO A 13 19.01 -14.51 -6.37
C PRO A 13 19.03 -13.80 -5.00
N GLU A 14 19.53 -14.49 -3.97
CA GLU A 14 19.82 -13.94 -2.63
C GLU A 14 20.98 -12.94 -2.68
N PRO A 15 20.91 -11.79 -1.97
CA PRO A 15 22.05 -10.88 -1.89
C PRO A 15 23.01 -11.24 -0.74
N GLU A 16 24.31 -11.28 -1.07
CA GLU A 16 25.43 -11.28 -0.11
C GLU A 16 25.65 -9.87 0.47
N GLU A 17 25.96 -9.79 1.76
CA GLU A 17 26.27 -8.54 2.48
C GLU A 17 27.64 -7.95 2.10
N PRO A 18 27.75 -6.62 2.01
CA PRO A 18 29.01 -5.96 2.30
C PRO A 18 28.92 -4.88 3.40
N ALA A 19 30.07 -4.75 4.06
CA ALA A 19 30.31 -4.04 5.31
C ALA A 19 30.37 -2.50 5.18
N GLN A 20 29.93 -1.85 6.27
CA GLN A 20 30.34 -0.56 6.83
C GLN A 20 30.28 0.70 5.95
N TYR A 21 29.42 1.66 6.33
CA TYR A 21 29.82 3.08 6.36
C TYR A 21 29.16 3.83 7.53
N LYS A 22 30.00 4.55 8.28
CA LYS A 22 29.65 5.47 9.37
C LYS A 22 29.64 6.90 8.84
N SER A 23 28.66 7.68 9.33
CA SER A 23 28.77 9.10 9.71
C SER A 23 28.88 10.16 8.61
N LEU A 24 27.81 10.96 8.39
CA LEU A 24 27.77 12.43 8.57
C LEU A 24 26.54 13.04 7.87
N TYR A 25 25.56 13.55 8.63
CA TYR A 25 25.30 14.99 8.85
C TYR A 25 23.89 15.22 9.41
N GLN A 26 23.84 16.02 10.46
CA GLN A 26 22.64 16.67 10.96
C GLN A 26 22.37 17.92 10.12
N ALA A 27 21.16 18.07 9.59
CA ALA A 27 20.37 19.30 9.72
C ALA A 27 18.97 19.09 9.12
N THR A 28 17.96 19.50 9.88
CA THR A 28 16.56 19.75 9.48
C THR A 28 15.72 18.58 8.99
N ALA A 29 15.42 17.64 9.89
CA ALA A 29 14.19 16.85 9.83
C ALA A 29 13.32 17.20 11.03
N GLN A 30 12.28 18.00 10.81
CA GLN A 30 11.26 18.27 11.82
C GLN A 30 10.47 16.96 11.98
N LYS A 31 10.78 16.22 13.05
CA LYS A 31 10.20 14.91 13.39
C LYS A 31 8.68 14.91 13.17
N ARG A 32 8.24 14.27 12.07
CA ARG A 32 6.85 13.90 11.82
C ARG A 32 6.43 12.90 12.89
N LYS A 33 5.45 13.28 13.72
CA LYS A 33 4.82 12.40 14.70
C LYS A 33 3.98 11.39 13.93
N ARG A 34 4.51 10.18 13.75
CA ARG A 34 3.70 9.02 13.37
C ARG A 34 2.79 8.69 14.54
N SER A 35 1.54 8.38 14.24
CA SER A 35 0.40 8.06 15.10
C SER A 35 0.51 6.73 15.83
N TRP A 36 1.65 6.54 16.49
CA TRP A 36 1.78 5.59 17.56
C TRP A 36 1.72 6.38 18.86
N PRO A 37 0.78 6.09 19.77
CA PRO A 37 0.69 6.78 21.05
C PRO A 37 1.77 6.29 22.02
N ILE A 38 3.05 6.18 21.60
CA ILE A 38 4.07 5.53 22.44
C ILE A 38 5.43 6.23 22.42
N VAL A 39 5.79 7.01 21.39
CA VAL A 39 7.09 7.70 21.41
C VAL A 39 6.95 9.06 22.08
N GLY A 40 7.13 9.09 23.40
CA GLY A 40 7.39 10.33 24.12
C GLY A 40 8.60 11.06 23.53
N VAL A 41 8.73 12.36 23.82
CA VAL A 41 9.79 13.25 23.31
C VAL A 41 11.22 12.72 23.57
N GLU A 42 11.37 11.71 24.44
CA GLU A 42 12.64 11.06 24.84
C GLU A 42 12.86 9.62 24.31
N GLY A 43 12.00 9.10 23.43
CA GLY A 43 12.27 7.79 22.79
C GLY A 43 12.09 6.55 23.68
N THR A 44 11.50 6.69 24.87
CA THR A 44 11.20 5.58 25.79
C THR A 44 9.74 5.14 25.66
N VAL A 45 9.55 3.86 25.33
CA VAL A 45 8.24 3.18 25.35
C VAL A 45 7.76 3.11 26.81
N LYS A 46 6.53 3.57 27.09
CA LYS A 46 5.96 3.47 28.44
C LYS A 46 5.61 2.00 28.75
N PRO A 47 6.00 1.47 29.92
CA PRO A 47 5.56 0.14 30.36
C PRO A 47 4.03 0.02 30.36
N GLY A 48 3.50 -1.09 29.84
CA GLY A 48 2.06 -1.35 29.71
C GLY A 48 1.38 -0.65 28.54
N ALA A 49 2.14 0.01 27.65
CA ALA A 49 1.59 0.65 26.47
C ALA A 49 0.96 -0.37 25.50
N LEU A 50 1.54 -1.57 25.36
CA LEU A 50 0.97 -2.58 24.47
C LEU A 50 -0.39 -3.08 24.95
N ARG A 51 -0.55 -3.29 26.27
CA ARG A 51 -1.84 -3.68 26.87
C ARG A 51 -2.92 -2.64 26.58
N ALA A 52 -2.60 -1.36 26.75
CA ALA A 52 -3.56 -0.29 26.51
C ALA A 52 -3.99 -0.22 25.03
N VAL A 53 -3.03 -0.29 24.10
CA VAL A 53 -3.32 -0.31 22.65
C VAL A 53 -4.12 -1.56 22.27
N TRP A 54 -3.76 -2.72 22.80
CA TRP A 54 -4.48 -3.96 22.55
C TRP A 54 -5.94 -3.88 23.00
N GLU A 55 -6.20 -3.56 24.27
CA GLU A 55 -7.56 -3.62 24.82
C GLU A 55 -8.48 -2.53 24.29
N ASN A 56 -7.96 -1.32 24.05
CA ASN A 56 -8.78 -0.16 23.72
C ASN A 56 -8.94 0.05 22.20
N ASP A 57 -7.92 -0.28 21.40
CA ASP A 57 -7.89 0.09 19.98
C ASP A 57 -7.87 -1.16 19.09
N TRP A 58 -6.88 -2.02 19.29
CA TRP A 58 -6.57 -3.10 18.36
C TRP A 58 -7.49 -4.31 18.49
N LYS A 59 -7.89 -4.69 19.70
CA LYS A 59 -8.83 -5.80 19.91
C LYS A 59 -10.22 -5.47 19.35
N PRO A 60 -10.80 -4.26 19.54
CA PRO A 60 -12.00 -3.85 18.83
C PRO A 60 -11.82 -3.83 17.31
N ALA A 61 -10.71 -3.29 16.79
CA ALA A 61 -10.43 -3.28 15.36
C ALA A 61 -10.34 -4.71 14.77
N CYS A 62 -9.65 -5.60 15.48
CA CYS A 62 -9.51 -7.01 15.12
C CYS A 62 -10.86 -7.73 15.08
N LYS A 63 -11.73 -7.52 16.08
CA LYS A 63 -13.10 -8.07 16.09
C LYS A 63 -13.95 -7.62 14.90
N LYS A 64 -13.73 -6.38 14.44
CA LYS A 64 -14.41 -5.82 13.26
C LYS A 64 -13.76 -6.26 11.94
N GLY A 65 -12.54 -6.81 11.98
CA GLY A 65 -11.74 -7.08 10.79
C GLY A 65 -11.31 -5.80 10.06
N SER A 66 -11.27 -4.67 10.76
CA SER A 66 -10.88 -3.37 10.21
C SER A 66 -9.36 -3.25 10.13
N HIS A 67 -8.87 -2.23 9.42
CA HIS A 67 -7.42 -1.94 9.37
C HIS A 67 -6.79 -1.90 10.77
N PRO A 68 -5.59 -2.47 10.98
CA PRO A 68 -4.77 -3.28 10.06
C PRO A 68 -5.06 -4.80 10.05
N PHE A 69 -6.16 -5.23 10.66
CA PHE A 69 -6.54 -6.63 10.89
C PHE A 69 -7.38 -7.25 9.76
N GLN A 70 -7.41 -6.64 8.56
CA GLN A 70 -8.13 -7.23 7.44
C GLN A 70 -7.63 -8.64 7.16
N ASP A 71 -8.59 -9.52 6.86
CA ASP A 71 -8.42 -10.96 6.63
C ASP A 71 -8.03 -11.80 7.86
N GLY A 72 -7.80 -11.17 9.02
CA GLY A 72 -7.47 -11.84 10.27
C GLY A 72 -8.70 -12.23 11.09
N ARG A 73 -8.49 -13.01 12.17
CA ARG A 73 -9.50 -13.33 13.17
C ARG A 73 -8.95 -13.15 14.59
N LEU A 74 -9.82 -12.79 15.54
CA LEU A 74 -9.41 -12.52 16.92
C LEU A 74 -8.61 -13.67 17.54
N GLU A 75 -9.03 -14.92 17.30
CA GLU A 75 -8.35 -16.11 17.81
C GLU A 75 -6.90 -16.28 17.31
N ASP A 76 -6.53 -15.61 16.22
CA ASP A 76 -5.15 -15.62 15.72
C ASP A 76 -4.25 -14.61 16.42
N PHE A 77 -4.82 -13.64 17.13
CA PHE A 77 -4.08 -12.54 17.75
C PHE A 77 -4.11 -12.57 19.26
N GLU A 78 -5.27 -12.88 19.87
CA GLU A 78 -5.47 -12.79 21.32
C GLU A 78 -4.39 -13.55 22.12
N PRO A 79 -4.04 -14.81 21.79
CA PRO A 79 -2.96 -15.51 22.51
C PRO A 79 -1.59 -14.83 22.38
N ILE A 80 -1.28 -14.25 21.21
CA ILE A 80 0.01 -13.58 20.98
C ILE A 80 0.12 -12.33 21.84
N PHE A 81 -0.95 -11.52 21.90
CA PHE A 81 -0.96 -10.32 22.73
C PHE A 81 -0.94 -10.67 24.23
N ASP A 82 -1.64 -11.71 24.65
CA ASP A 82 -1.59 -12.19 26.03
C ASP A 82 -0.14 -12.55 26.42
N ASP A 83 0.57 -13.32 25.59
CA ASP A 83 1.97 -13.70 25.79
C ASP A 83 2.91 -12.48 25.81
N LEU A 84 2.77 -11.54 24.86
CA LEU A 84 3.58 -10.32 24.81
C LEU A 84 3.38 -9.45 26.05
N ILE A 85 2.13 -9.34 26.52
CA ILE A 85 1.76 -8.56 27.69
C ILE A 85 2.29 -9.21 28.98
N GLU A 86 2.21 -10.54 29.09
CA GLU A 86 2.79 -11.28 30.23
C GLU A 86 4.32 -11.18 30.25
N ALA A 87 4.96 -11.23 29.08
CA ALA A 87 6.41 -11.10 28.92
C ALA A 87 6.94 -9.66 28.99
N HIS A 88 6.06 -8.65 29.16
CA HIS A 88 6.41 -7.23 29.17
C HIS A 88 7.14 -6.74 27.90
N VAL A 89 6.77 -7.28 26.74
CA VAL A 89 7.30 -6.86 25.45
C VAL A 89 6.43 -5.70 24.91
N ASP A 90 6.72 -4.48 25.39
CA ASP A 90 5.94 -3.29 25.04
C ASP A 90 6.43 -2.55 23.78
N ASP A 91 7.62 -2.90 23.27
CA ASP A 91 8.26 -2.19 22.15
C ASP A 91 7.95 -2.87 20.79
N PRO A 92 7.07 -2.30 19.95
CA PRO A 92 6.74 -2.87 18.64
C PRO A 92 7.90 -2.76 17.62
N THR A 93 8.95 -2.00 17.95
CA THR A 93 10.16 -1.92 17.12
C THR A 93 11.13 -3.07 17.39
N SER A 94 10.93 -3.79 18.50
CA SER A 94 11.82 -4.86 18.92
C SER A 94 11.70 -6.11 18.04
N PRO A 95 12.81 -6.85 17.81
CA PRO A 95 12.76 -8.18 17.22
C PRO A 95 11.87 -9.13 18.02
N GLU A 96 11.88 -9.05 19.35
CA GLU A 96 11.10 -9.89 20.26
C GLU A 96 9.59 -9.78 19.99
N TYR A 97 9.10 -8.55 19.79
CA TYR A 97 7.72 -8.31 19.38
C TYR A 97 7.40 -9.06 18.08
N THR A 98 8.24 -8.90 17.05
CA THR A 98 8.00 -9.53 15.73
C THR A 98 8.04 -11.06 15.81
N LEU A 99 8.96 -11.62 16.60
CA LEU A 99 9.14 -13.06 16.78
C LEU A 99 7.90 -13.74 17.38
N ALA A 100 7.19 -13.06 18.27
CA ALA A 100 5.99 -13.61 18.92
C ALA A 100 4.89 -14.01 17.92
N PHE A 101 4.83 -13.37 16.76
CA PHE A 101 3.82 -13.64 15.74
C PHE A 101 4.19 -14.77 14.77
N LEU A 102 5.50 -15.07 14.63
CA LEU A 102 5.97 -15.98 13.57
C LEU A 102 5.44 -17.40 13.71
N SER A 103 5.36 -17.91 14.95
CA SER A 103 4.87 -19.27 15.23
C SER A 103 3.44 -19.43 14.75
N ARG A 104 2.56 -18.48 15.09
CA ARG A 104 1.15 -18.55 14.70
C ARG A 104 0.96 -18.43 13.19
N ALA A 105 1.72 -17.55 12.54
CA ALA A 105 1.71 -17.46 11.07
C ALA A 105 2.17 -18.77 10.40
N GLN A 106 3.17 -19.43 10.97
CA GLN A 106 3.66 -20.72 10.47
C GLN A 106 2.61 -21.83 10.64
N GLU A 107 1.96 -21.92 11.80
CA GLU A 107 0.87 -22.87 12.04
C GLU A 107 -0.26 -22.71 11.02
N LEU A 108 -0.77 -21.48 10.85
CA LEU A 108 -1.80 -21.17 9.85
C LEU A 108 -1.35 -21.53 8.42
N SER A 109 -0.08 -21.31 8.08
CA SER A 109 0.46 -21.70 6.78
C SER A 109 0.48 -23.22 6.58
N LEU A 110 0.80 -24.01 7.62
CA LEU A 110 0.79 -25.47 7.55
C LEU A 110 -0.64 -26.00 7.44
N GLU A 111 -1.57 -25.43 8.21
CA GLU A 111 -3.00 -25.74 8.09
C GLU A 111 -3.52 -25.43 6.66
N ALA A 112 -3.04 -24.35 6.05
CA ALA A 112 -3.38 -23.99 4.67
C ALA A 112 -2.85 -25.02 3.65
N GLU A 113 -1.63 -25.50 3.81
CA GLU A 113 -1.05 -26.55 2.97
C GLU A 113 -1.82 -27.87 3.12
N ASP A 114 -2.22 -28.24 4.34
CA ASP A 114 -3.04 -29.42 4.60
C ASP A 114 -4.45 -29.30 3.98
N ALA A 115 -5.08 -28.13 4.08
CA ALA A 115 -6.34 -27.85 3.41
C ALA A 115 -6.20 -27.97 1.88
N LEU A 116 -5.13 -27.43 1.32
CA LEU A 116 -4.84 -27.51 -0.12
C LEU A 116 -4.59 -28.95 -0.56
N GLY A 117 -3.84 -29.74 0.22
CA GLY A 117 -3.57 -31.16 -0.05
C GLY A 117 -4.84 -32.03 -0.05
N ARG A 118 -5.88 -31.62 0.70
CA ARG A 118 -7.22 -32.24 0.67
C ARG A 118 -8.13 -31.71 -0.44
N GLY A 119 -7.67 -30.73 -1.23
CA GLY A 119 -8.44 -30.10 -2.31
C GLY A 119 -9.35 -28.96 -1.85
N ASP A 120 -9.30 -28.54 -0.58
CA ASP A 120 -10.07 -27.41 -0.08
C ASP A 120 -9.34 -26.09 -0.33
N ARG A 121 -9.48 -25.61 -1.56
CA ARG A 121 -8.85 -24.37 -2.04
C ARG A 121 -9.37 -23.12 -1.33
N GLY A 122 -10.64 -23.14 -0.91
CA GLY A 122 -11.28 -21.99 -0.24
C GLY A 122 -10.68 -21.81 1.15
N LEU A 123 -10.68 -22.88 1.94
CA LEU A 123 -10.08 -22.89 3.27
C LEU A 123 -8.57 -22.59 3.21
N ALA A 124 -7.85 -23.18 2.25
CA ALA A 124 -6.42 -22.90 2.08
C ALA A 124 -6.15 -21.41 1.83
N SER A 125 -6.91 -20.78 0.92
CA SER A 125 -6.78 -19.34 0.67
C SER A 125 -7.09 -18.51 1.92
N GLU A 126 -8.12 -18.86 2.67
CA GLU A 126 -8.49 -18.15 3.90
C GLU A 126 -7.38 -18.23 4.95
N LEU A 127 -6.82 -19.42 5.18
CA LEU A 127 -5.75 -19.65 6.15
C LEU A 127 -4.46 -18.91 5.77
N TYR A 128 -4.10 -18.90 4.49
CA TYR A 128 -2.99 -18.08 4.02
C TYR A 128 -3.20 -16.59 4.29
N LEU A 129 -4.41 -16.06 4.04
CA LEU A 129 -4.71 -14.65 4.29
C LEU A 129 -4.70 -14.31 5.78
N ARG A 130 -5.20 -15.21 6.64
CA ARG A 130 -5.10 -15.07 8.10
C ARG A 130 -3.64 -15.01 8.55
N ALA A 131 -2.79 -15.89 8.01
CA ALA A 131 -1.35 -15.84 8.28
C ALA A 131 -0.71 -14.53 7.79
N CYS A 132 -1.12 -13.99 6.64
CA CYS A 132 -0.69 -12.68 6.18
C CYS A 132 -1.09 -11.56 7.14
N ALA A 133 -2.32 -11.61 7.68
CA ALA A 133 -2.79 -10.63 8.65
C ALA A 133 -1.95 -10.66 9.94
N VAL A 134 -1.62 -11.85 10.44
CA VAL A 134 -0.70 -12.03 11.60
C VAL A 134 0.66 -11.39 11.33
N LEU A 135 1.26 -11.66 10.17
CA LEU A 135 2.56 -11.10 9.80
C LEU A 135 2.53 -9.59 9.54
N ARG A 136 1.40 -9.03 9.11
CA ARG A 136 1.23 -7.59 8.95
C ARG A 136 1.36 -6.87 10.29
N ILE A 137 0.68 -7.38 11.31
CA ILE A 137 0.76 -6.84 12.67
C ILE A 137 2.16 -7.03 13.27
N ALA A 138 2.82 -8.16 12.97
CA ALA A 138 4.18 -8.44 13.42
C ALA A 138 5.20 -7.40 12.96
N ARG A 139 4.99 -6.79 11.79
CA ARG A 139 5.93 -5.83 11.19
C ARG A 139 5.73 -4.39 11.61
N LEU A 140 4.60 -4.08 12.26
CA LEU A 140 4.32 -2.72 12.67
C LEU A 140 5.37 -2.19 13.66
N PRO A 141 5.82 -0.92 13.55
CA PRO A 141 5.62 -0.02 12.41
C PRO A 141 6.45 -0.42 11.18
N HIS A 142 5.87 -0.30 9.98
CA HIS A 142 6.51 -0.70 8.71
C HIS A 142 7.79 0.07 8.37
N SER A 143 7.96 1.28 8.92
CA SER A 143 9.06 2.16 8.58
C SER A 143 10.46 1.69 8.97
N GLN A 144 10.56 0.64 9.79
CA GLN A 144 11.84 0.08 10.27
C GLN A 144 12.10 -1.31 9.71
N GLU A 145 11.29 -1.77 8.76
CA GLU A 145 11.44 -3.09 8.22
C GLU A 145 12.82 -3.30 7.58
N LYS A 146 13.30 -2.30 6.82
CA LYS A 146 14.63 -2.37 6.17
C LYS A 146 15.78 -2.44 7.18
N ASP A 147 15.60 -1.96 8.41
CA ASP A 147 16.63 -1.95 9.45
C ASP A 147 16.56 -3.16 10.39
N CYS A 148 15.54 -4.03 10.26
CA CYS A 148 15.32 -5.18 11.13
C CYS A 148 15.16 -6.47 10.33
N SER A 149 16.18 -7.34 10.35
CA SER A 149 16.19 -8.61 9.59
C SER A 149 15.00 -9.53 9.93
N VAL A 150 14.50 -9.49 11.17
CA VAL A 150 13.31 -10.27 11.57
C VAL A 150 12.05 -9.74 10.89
N LYS A 151 11.88 -8.41 10.80
CA LYS A 151 10.76 -7.79 10.08
C LYS A 151 10.86 -8.03 8.58
N GLN A 152 12.06 -7.95 8.00
CA GLN A 152 12.27 -8.34 6.59
C GLN A 152 11.87 -9.80 6.34
N ARG A 153 12.25 -10.72 7.23
CA ARG A 153 11.85 -12.13 7.11
C ARG A 153 10.32 -12.28 7.20
N ALA A 154 9.68 -11.59 8.15
CA ALA A 154 8.23 -11.57 8.26
C ALA A 154 7.57 -11.04 6.98
N TRP A 155 8.17 -10.04 6.32
CA TRP A 155 7.67 -9.48 5.07
C TRP A 155 7.77 -10.45 3.91
N GLN A 156 8.95 -11.05 3.71
CA GLN A 156 9.12 -12.06 2.66
C GLN A 156 8.16 -13.24 2.88
N PHE A 157 7.94 -13.63 4.13
CA PHE A 157 6.97 -14.67 4.45
C PHE A 157 5.54 -14.22 4.12
N GLN A 158 5.13 -13.02 4.53
CA GLN A 158 3.81 -12.46 4.26
C GLN A 158 3.49 -12.40 2.77
N LYS A 159 4.41 -11.86 1.96
CA LYS A 159 4.28 -11.82 0.51
C LYS A 159 4.13 -13.20 -0.10
N SER A 160 4.94 -14.16 0.35
CA SER A 160 4.90 -15.53 -0.19
C SER A 160 3.55 -16.20 0.05
N LEU A 161 2.97 -16.00 1.25
CA LEU A 161 1.66 -16.53 1.62
C LEU A 161 0.53 -15.82 0.86
N TYR A 162 0.64 -14.50 0.68
CA TYR A 162 -0.35 -13.73 -0.08
C TYR A 162 -0.39 -14.16 -1.54
N LEU A 163 0.78 -14.42 -2.15
CA LEU A 163 0.87 -14.99 -3.50
C LEU A 163 0.30 -16.40 -3.57
N LYS A 164 0.52 -17.25 -2.55
CA LYS A 164 -0.11 -18.58 -2.49
C LYS A 164 -1.63 -18.47 -2.42
N ALA A 165 -2.18 -17.63 -1.55
CA ALA A 165 -3.63 -17.36 -1.48
C ALA A 165 -4.14 -16.84 -2.84
N GLY A 166 -3.45 -15.84 -3.37
CA GLY A 166 -3.81 -15.13 -4.60
C GLY A 166 -3.92 -16.04 -5.83
N LYS A 167 -3.03 -17.03 -5.93
CA LYS A 167 -3.06 -18.05 -7.00
C LYS A 167 -4.28 -18.98 -6.94
N LEU A 168 -4.94 -19.08 -5.78
CA LEU A 168 -6.10 -19.95 -5.61
C LEU A 168 -7.41 -19.31 -6.10
N TRP A 169 -7.42 -17.99 -6.27
CA TRP A 169 -8.60 -17.21 -6.64
C TRP A 169 -9.07 -17.40 -8.08
N HIS A 170 -10.33 -17.03 -8.34
CA HIS A 170 -10.94 -17.13 -9.66
C HIS A 170 -10.31 -16.19 -10.70
N SER A 171 -10.03 -14.94 -10.29
CA SER A 171 -9.08 -14.04 -10.94
C SER A 171 -7.79 -14.07 -10.11
N PRO A 172 -6.80 -14.89 -10.50
CA PRO A 172 -5.55 -15.06 -9.77
C PRO A 172 -4.81 -13.74 -9.61
N LEU A 173 -4.05 -13.67 -8.53
CA LEU A 173 -3.04 -12.65 -8.31
C LEU A 173 -1.78 -13.00 -9.09
N GLU A 174 -1.26 -12.05 -9.86
CA GLU A 174 0.03 -12.16 -10.54
C GLU A 174 0.99 -11.11 -9.99
N GLU A 175 2.23 -11.51 -9.73
CA GLU A 175 3.32 -10.57 -9.46
C GLU A 175 4.04 -10.27 -10.78
N VAL A 176 4.14 -8.99 -11.11
CA VAL A 176 4.90 -8.50 -12.26
C VAL A 176 6.00 -7.60 -11.76
N ILE A 177 7.22 -7.81 -12.25
CA ILE A 177 8.39 -7.02 -11.89
C ILE A 177 8.78 -6.17 -13.10
N ILE A 178 8.52 -4.86 -13.03
CA ILE A 178 8.73 -3.94 -14.16
C ILE A 178 10.02 -3.14 -13.99
N PRO A 179 10.68 -2.69 -15.08
CA PRO A 179 11.82 -1.77 -14.97
C PRO A 179 11.37 -0.37 -14.51
N HIS A 180 12.13 0.25 -13.60
CA HIS A 180 11.98 1.66 -13.25
C HIS A 180 12.66 2.53 -14.33
N ILE A 181 11.98 2.73 -15.47
CA ILE A 181 12.58 3.38 -16.65
C ILE A 181 12.81 4.88 -16.50
N HIS A 182 12.17 5.51 -15.51
CA HIS A 182 12.31 6.93 -15.18
C HIS A 182 13.07 7.15 -13.86
N ASP A 183 13.90 6.20 -13.45
CA ASP A 183 14.75 6.37 -12.27
C ASP A 183 15.84 7.41 -12.55
N ILE A 184 15.84 8.50 -11.78
CA ILE A 184 16.79 9.61 -11.96
C ILE A 184 18.24 9.19 -11.75
N ASN A 185 18.48 8.15 -10.95
CA ASN A 185 19.82 7.67 -10.64
C ASN A 185 20.40 6.77 -11.74
N THR A 186 19.54 6.23 -12.62
CA THR A 186 19.92 5.31 -13.71
C THR A 186 19.47 5.74 -15.09
N ASN A 187 18.92 6.95 -15.24
CA ASN A 187 18.58 7.54 -16.52
C ASN A 187 19.86 7.91 -17.28
N ASP A 188 20.24 7.04 -18.22
CA ASP A 188 21.34 7.20 -19.19
C ASP A 188 21.12 8.36 -20.21
N ASP A 189 20.24 9.34 -19.96
CA ASP A 189 20.13 10.52 -20.85
C ASP A 189 21.40 11.39 -20.83
N ASP A 190 22.36 11.06 -19.96
CA ASP A 190 23.73 11.56 -19.99
C ASP A 190 24.65 10.77 -20.94
N ASP A 191 24.08 10.17 -22.00
CA ASP A 191 24.80 9.58 -23.14
C ASP A 191 25.64 10.64 -23.92
N GLN A 192 25.62 11.92 -23.49
CA GLN A 192 26.58 12.95 -23.87
C GLN A 192 26.77 14.01 -22.77
N GLN A 193 27.65 13.80 -21.77
CA GLN A 193 28.71 14.78 -21.41
C GLN A 193 29.52 14.57 -20.13
N HIS A 194 29.50 13.45 -19.40
CA HIS A 194 30.48 13.29 -18.30
C HIS A 194 31.34 12.04 -18.43
N VAL A 195 32.29 12.10 -19.38
CA VAL A 195 33.52 11.29 -19.34
C VAL A 195 34.35 11.72 -18.13
N HIS A 196 33.99 11.23 -16.94
CA HIS A 196 34.97 11.12 -15.88
C HIS A 196 35.88 9.94 -16.24
N HIS A 197 37.15 10.26 -16.51
CA HIS A 197 38.23 9.31 -16.65
C HIS A 197 38.38 8.49 -15.36
N SER A 198 37.61 7.40 -15.23
CA SER A 198 37.92 6.30 -14.32
C SER A 198 38.91 5.38 -15.04
N GLU A 199 40.09 5.19 -14.45
CA GLU A 199 41.19 4.35 -14.95
C GLU A 199 40.91 2.84 -14.91
N SER A 200 39.66 2.43 -14.71
CA SER A 200 39.25 1.02 -14.79
C SER A 200 38.22 0.85 -15.91
N GLY A 201 38.69 0.37 -17.07
CA GLY A 201 37.94 0.23 -18.32
C GLY A 201 36.80 -0.80 -18.33
N ALA A 202 36.10 -0.99 -17.21
CA ALA A 202 34.85 -1.74 -17.16
C ALA A 202 33.69 -0.74 -17.17
N ARG A 203 33.05 -0.56 -18.33
CA ARG A 203 31.70 0.02 -18.39
C ARG A 203 30.74 -0.97 -17.72
N GLY A 204 30.64 -0.90 -16.40
CA GLY A 204 29.60 -1.60 -15.65
C GLY A 204 28.25 -1.03 -16.09
N ARG A 205 27.41 -1.86 -16.70
CA ARG A 205 26.02 -1.49 -16.98
C ARG A 205 25.34 -1.28 -15.63
N VAL A 206 24.87 -0.07 -15.36
CA VAL A 206 24.09 0.19 -14.15
C VAL A 206 22.77 -0.58 -14.29
N GLU A 207 22.51 -1.49 -13.37
CA GLU A 207 21.28 -2.27 -13.37
C GLU A 207 20.14 -1.36 -12.92
N ARG A 208 19.11 -1.23 -13.76
CA ARG A 208 17.96 -0.37 -13.44
C ARG A 208 17.15 -1.02 -12.31
N PRO A 209 16.73 -0.24 -11.30
CA PRO A 209 15.86 -0.75 -10.25
C PRO A 209 14.57 -1.34 -10.82
N ARG A 210 13.97 -2.27 -10.09
CA ARG A 210 12.76 -2.96 -10.50
C ARG A 210 11.61 -2.68 -9.54
N ILE A 211 10.42 -2.45 -10.09
CA ILE A 211 9.20 -2.13 -9.35
C ILE A 211 8.30 -3.37 -9.34
N PRO A 212 8.04 -3.98 -8.17
CA PRO A 212 7.09 -5.07 -8.05
C PRO A 212 5.65 -4.54 -8.05
N LEU A 213 4.79 -5.18 -8.83
CA LEU A 213 3.38 -4.88 -8.94
C LEU A 213 2.57 -6.14 -8.71
N TYR A 214 1.42 -6.00 -8.07
CA TYR A 214 0.39 -7.04 -8.08
C TYR A 214 -0.71 -6.69 -9.06
N VAL A 215 -1.03 -7.64 -9.93
CA VAL A 215 -2.00 -7.47 -11.01
C VAL A 215 -3.11 -8.48 -10.87
N ARG A 216 -4.35 -8.01 -11.02
CA ARG A 216 -5.53 -8.87 -11.15
C ARG A 216 -6.40 -8.35 -12.27
N LEU A 217 -6.83 -9.25 -13.15
CA LEU A 217 -7.63 -8.91 -14.32
C LEU A 217 -9.03 -9.54 -14.23
N PRO A 218 -10.07 -8.86 -14.73
CA PRO A 218 -11.35 -9.49 -15.00
C PRO A 218 -11.17 -10.66 -15.96
N LEU A 219 -12.02 -11.69 -15.83
CA LEU A 219 -11.99 -12.85 -16.72
C LEU A 219 -12.08 -12.45 -18.20
N GLU A 220 -12.91 -11.45 -18.51
CA GLU A 220 -13.07 -11.01 -19.89
C GLU A 220 -11.77 -10.52 -20.52
N THR A 221 -10.97 -9.80 -19.73
CA THR A 221 -9.66 -9.30 -20.15
C THR A 221 -8.65 -10.43 -20.25
N ARG A 222 -8.60 -11.29 -19.23
CA ARG A 222 -7.63 -12.40 -19.17
C ARG A 222 -7.88 -13.45 -20.25
N ASP A 223 -9.14 -13.86 -20.42
CA ASP A 223 -9.50 -15.03 -21.24
C ASP A 223 -9.77 -14.64 -22.70
N PHE A 224 -10.20 -13.40 -22.97
CA PHE A 224 -10.55 -12.94 -24.32
C PHE A 224 -9.76 -11.72 -24.81
N GLY A 225 -8.84 -11.18 -24.02
CA GLY A 225 -7.98 -10.06 -24.43
C GLY A 225 -8.71 -8.72 -24.58
N ARG A 226 -9.89 -8.57 -23.96
CA ARG A 226 -10.60 -7.28 -23.93
C ARG A 226 -9.91 -6.29 -23.01
N THR A 227 -9.79 -5.03 -23.40
CA THR A 227 -9.34 -4.00 -22.46
C THR A 227 -10.35 -3.83 -21.32
N CYS A 228 -9.87 -3.46 -20.13
CA CYS A 228 -10.72 -3.15 -18.98
C CYS A 228 -10.39 -1.77 -18.39
N PRO A 229 -11.37 -1.05 -17.81
CA PRO A 229 -11.08 0.02 -16.86
C PRO A 229 -10.20 -0.51 -15.73
N ALA A 230 -9.40 0.35 -15.12
CA ALA A 230 -8.46 -0.09 -14.09
C ALA A 230 -8.42 0.85 -12.89
N VAL A 231 -8.12 0.26 -11.73
CA VAL A 231 -7.76 0.98 -10.52
C VAL A 231 -6.28 0.71 -10.23
N LEU A 232 -5.48 1.79 -10.22
CA LEU A 232 -4.13 1.80 -9.66
C LEU A 232 -4.24 2.01 -8.15
N ILE A 233 -4.03 0.95 -7.39
CA ILE A 233 -4.06 0.95 -5.93
C ILE A 233 -2.67 1.32 -5.42
N VAL A 234 -2.57 2.51 -4.85
CA VAL A 234 -1.37 3.06 -4.20
C VAL A 234 -1.35 2.60 -2.76
N SER A 235 -0.23 2.04 -2.28
CA SER A 235 -0.24 1.24 -1.06
C SER A 235 1.05 1.31 -0.23
N ASP A 236 0.92 1.19 1.10
CA ASP A 236 2.04 0.94 2.01
C ASP A 236 2.32 -0.57 2.22
N ASP A 237 1.33 -1.42 1.94
CA ASP A 237 1.44 -2.89 1.99
C ASP A 237 0.62 -3.51 0.85
N ARG A 238 1.30 -3.96 -0.21
CA ARG A 238 0.61 -4.49 -1.40
C ARG A 238 -0.20 -5.77 -1.15
N THR A 239 -0.08 -6.38 0.04
CA THR A 239 -0.83 -7.59 0.44
C THR A 239 -2.10 -7.30 1.24
N ALA A 240 -2.49 -6.03 1.44
CA ALA A 240 -3.64 -5.65 2.26
C ALA A 240 -4.93 -5.36 1.47
N HIS A 241 -4.93 -5.61 0.15
CA HIS A 241 -5.98 -5.11 -0.77
C HIS A 241 -6.93 -6.19 -1.30
N THR A 242 -7.09 -7.32 -0.59
CA THR A 242 -7.94 -8.45 -1.00
C THR A 242 -9.36 -7.98 -1.36
N ARG A 243 -9.99 -7.22 -0.45
CA ARG A 243 -11.38 -6.75 -0.58
C ARG A 243 -11.54 -5.71 -1.69
N LEU A 244 -10.68 -4.68 -1.70
CA LEU A 244 -10.71 -3.62 -2.72
C LEU A 244 -10.54 -4.21 -4.13
N CYS A 245 -9.59 -5.13 -4.30
CA CYS A 245 -9.43 -5.86 -5.56
C CYS A 245 -10.68 -6.67 -5.93
N GLY A 246 -11.26 -7.37 -4.96
CA GLY A 246 -12.46 -8.20 -5.17
C GLY A 246 -13.68 -7.40 -5.62
N GLU A 247 -13.90 -6.21 -5.06
CA GLU A 247 -14.95 -5.28 -5.46
C GLU A 247 -14.72 -4.74 -6.88
N ALA A 248 -13.50 -4.30 -7.19
CA ALA A 248 -13.15 -3.80 -8.51
C ALA A 248 -13.34 -4.86 -9.60
N LEU A 249 -12.88 -6.10 -9.36
CA LEU A 249 -13.05 -7.21 -10.30
C LEU A 249 -14.51 -7.58 -10.55
N ARG A 250 -15.37 -7.53 -9.51
CA ARG A 250 -16.81 -7.75 -9.64
C ARG A 250 -17.50 -6.72 -10.54
N ARG A 251 -16.89 -5.55 -10.70
CA ARG A 251 -17.37 -4.46 -11.57
C ARG A 251 -16.73 -4.49 -12.96
N GLY A 252 -15.89 -5.49 -13.24
CA GLY A 252 -15.18 -5.63 -14.50
C GLY A 252 -13.95 -4.72 -14.61
N TRP A 253 -13.38 -4.29 -13.48
CA TRP A 253 -12.19 -3.44 -13.46
C TRP A 253 -10.93 -4.26 -13.16
N GLY A 254 -9.84 -3.95 -13.84
CA GLY A 254 -8.51 -4.43 -13.50
C GLY A 254 -7.97 -3.74 -12.25
N CYS A 255 -7.08 -4.43 -11.54
CA CYS A 255 -6.37 -3.90 -10.38
C CYS A 255 -4.87 -3.99 -10.63
N VAL A 256 -4.17 -2.89 -10.38
CA VAL A 256 -2.71 -2.84 -10.27
C VAL A 256 -2.38 -2.27 -8.90
N VAL A 257 -1.72 -3.03 -8.05
CA VAL A 257 -1.28 -2.57 -6.72
C VAL A 257 0.20 -2.28 -6.77
N ALA A 258 0.56 -1.06 -6.37
CA ALA A 258 1.93 -0.56 -6.37
C ALA A 258 2.25 0.08 -5.02
N GLU A 259 3.48 -0.13 -4.55
CA GLU A 259 3.93 0.41 -3.27
C GLU A 259 4.45 1.84 -3.42
N VAL A 260 4.14 2.68 -2.43
CA VAL A 260 4.69 4.03 -2.34
C VAL A 260 6.19 4.00 -2.04
N PRO A 261 6.92 5.08 -2.30
CA PRO A 261 8.31 5.21 -1.86
C PRO A 261 8.48 4.91 -0.36
N GLY A 262 9.50 4.12 -0.04
CA GLY A 262 9.82 3.69 1.33
C GLY A 262 9.00 2.51 1.86
N ALA A 263 7.99 2.04 1.12
CA ALA A 263 7.15 0.90 1.52
C ALA A 263 7.58 -0.41 0.84
N GLY A 264 7.47 -1.52 1.58
CA GLY A 264 7.70 -2.87 1.08
C GLY A 264 8.98 -3.03 0.25
N ASP A 265 8.83 -3.54 -0.97
CA ASP A 265 9.95 -3.70 -1.91
C ASP A 265 10.02 -2.55 -2.94
N CYS A 266 9.38 -1.40 -2.68
CA CYS A 266 9.53 -0.25 -3.55
C CYS A 266 11.01 0.14 -3.66
N PRO A 267 11.54 0.29 -4.90
CA PRO A 267 12.95 0.61 -5.10
C PRO A 267 13.30 2.04 -4.68
N VAL A 268 12.31 2.93 -4.59
CA VAL A 268 12.49 4.32 -4.18
C VAL A 268 12.35 4.41 -2.66
N SER A 269 13.32 5.05 -2.00
CA SER A 269 13.26 5.31 -0.56
C SER A 269 12.24 6.39 -0.20
N ALA A 270 11.86 6.50 1.07
CA ALA A 270 10.95 7.56 1.52
C ALA A 270 11.56 8.95 1.30
N GLU A 271 12.87 9.10 1.53
CA GLU A 271 13.60 10.36 1.36
C GLU A 271 13.63 10.80 -0.11
N GLU A 272 13.98 9.89 -1.03
CA GLU A 272 13.92 10.16 -2.47
C GLU A 272 12.48 10.47 -2.93
N GLY A 273 11.46 9.83 -2.32
CA GLY A 273 10.07 10.07 -2.65
C GLY A 273 9.52 11.44 -2.22
N GLU A 274 10.16 12.11 -1.24
CA GLU A 274 9.82 13.49 -0.89
C GLU A 274 10.29 14.46 -1.98
N GLU A 275 11.42 14.13 -2.62
CA GLU A 275 11.95 14.77 -3.83
C GLU A 275 11.17 14.30 -5.09
N ASP A 276 11.32 14.98 -6.23
CA ASP A 276 10.53 14.70 -7.46
C ASP A 276 10.63 13.24 -7.99
N ALA A 277 11.49 12.40 -7.41
CA ALA A 277 11.67 10.99 -7.79
C ALA A 277 10.39 10.14 -7.62
N ALA A 278 9.46 10.51 -6.72
CA ALA A 278 8.14 9.88 -6.67
C ALA A 278 7.39 9.99 -8.02
N GLY A 279 7.59 11.08 -8.77
CA GLY A 279 7.00 11.26 -10.09
C GLY A 279 7.51 10.24 -11.11
N GLY A 280 8.81 9.95 -11.10
CA GLY A 280 9.43 8.96 -11.99
C GLY A 280 8.93 7.53 -11.73
N LEU A 281 8.71 7.17 -10.45
CA LEU A 281 8.14 5.88 -10.08
C LEU A 281 6.77 5.68 -10.76
N TRP A 282 5.86 6.65 -10.58
CA TRP A 282 4.52 6.59 -11.15
C TRP A 282 4.51 6.65 -12.68
N SER A 283 5.37 7.47 -13.28
CA SER A 283 5.57 7.47 -14.73
C SER A 283 5.95 6.08 -15.27
N SER A 284 6.85 5.37 -14.58
CA SER A 284 7.27 4.01 -14.98
C SER A 284 6.12 3.00 -14.91
N VAL A 285 5.32 3.05 -13.84
CA VAL A 285 4.14 2.21 -13.67
C VAL A 285 3.09 2.49 -14.75
N LEU A 286 2.77 3.77 -14.99
CA LEU A 286 1.73 4.16 -15.94
C LEU A 286 2.13 3.89 -17.40
N ASP A 287 3.42 4.03 -17.73
CA ASP A 287 3.94 3.70 -19.06
C ASP A 287 3.93 2.19 -19.29
N TRP A 288 4.27 1.40 -18.27
CA TRP A 288 4.11 -0.05 -18.33
C TRP A 288 2.63 -0.44 -18.52
N MET A 289 1.70 0.12 -17.74
CA MET A 289 0.27 -0.16 -17.89
C MET A 289 -0.22 0.14 -19.33
N LYS A 290 0.19 1.28 -19.88
CA LYS A 290 -0.11 1.64 -21.28
C LYS A 290 0.47 0.64 -22.29
N ALA A 291 1.71 0.21 -22.08
CA ALA A 291 2.39 -0.74 -22.95
C ALA A 291 1.77 -2.15 -22.91
N MET A 292 1.14 -2.54 -21.79
CA MET A 292 0.48 -3.85 -21.65
C MET A 292 -0.79 -3.98 -22.51
N ARG A 293 -1.40 -2.86 -22.93
CA ARG A 293 -2.60 -2.81 -23.81
C ARG A 293 -3.81 -3.61 -23.32
N MET A 294 -3.82 -4.03 -22.06
CA MET A 294 -4.94 -4.71 -21.38
C MET A 294 -5.78 -3.74 -20.55
N PHE A 295 -5.23 -2.58 -20.24
CA PHE A 295 -5.90 -1.51 -19.50
C PHE A 295 -6.39 -0.45 -20.46
N ASP A 296 -7.63 -0.02 -20.26
CA ASP A 296 -8.18 1.17 -20.88
C ASP A 296 -7.64 2.39 -20.15
N MET A 297 -6.61 3.02 -20.74
CA MET A 297 -5.89 4.13 -20.10
C MET A 297 -6.72 5.41 -20.03
N ASP A 298 -7.82 5.52 -20.78
CA ASP A 298 -8.77 6.63 -20.64
C ASP A 298 -9.69 6.42 -19.43
N ARG A 299 -9.77 5.17 -18.94
CA ARG A 299 -10.60 4.73 -17.81
C ARG A 299 -9.73 4.18 -16.68
N LEU A 300 -8.77 5.00 -16.24
CA LEU A 300 -7.85 4.69 -15.14
C LEU A 300 -8.13 5.59 -13.93
N VAL A 301 -8.24 4.99 -12.74
CA VAL A 301 -8.38 5.72 -11.46
C VAL A 301 -7.26 5.35 -10.50
N ALA A 302 -6.69 6.32 -9.80
CA ALA A 302 -5.79 6.06 -8.67
C ALA A 302 -6.58 5.99 -7.36
N TRP A 303 -6.24 5.05 -6.47
CA TRP A 303 -6.87 4.90 -5.16
C TRP A 303 -5.83 4.55 -4.10
N GLY A 304 -5.76 5.29 -3.00
CA GLY A 304 -4.82 4.98 -1.91
C GLY A 304 -4.71 6.06 -0.84
N PRO A 305 -3.62 6.05 -0.05
CA PRO A 305 -3.35 7.05 0.99
C PRO A 305 -3.34 8.49 0.43
N GLY A 306 -3.91 9.41 1.20
CA GLY A 306 -4.20 10.76 0.74
C GLY A 306 -2.99 11.55 0.25
N GLU A 307 -1.89 11.58 1.00
CA GLU A 307 -0.67 12.32 0.59
C GLU A 307 -0.12 11.82 -0.76
N ALA A 308 -0.03 10.49 -0.92
CA ALA A 308 0.49 9.88 -2.14
C ALA A 308 -0.44 10.10 -3.35
N VAL A 309 -1.75 9.93 -3.16
CA VAL A 309 -2.73 10.09 -4.26
C VAL A 309 -2.90 11.55 -4.66
N VAL A 310 -2.89 12.48 -3.70
CA VAL A 310 -2.97 13.93 -3.99
C VAL A 310 -1.75 14.37 -4.80
N ARG A 311 -0.54 13.96 -4.41
CA ARG A 311 0.67 14.23 -5.20
C ARG A 311 0.60 13.63 -6.61
N LEU A 312 0.11 12.40 -6.72
CA LEU A 312 -0.07 11.73 -8.01
C LEU A 312 -1.12 12.44 -8.88
N ALA A 313 -2.21 12.94 -8.30
CA ALA A 313 -3.20 13.75 -9.01
C ALA A 313 -2.62 15.08 -9.51
N GLY A 314 -1.80 15.76 -8.70
CA GLY A 314 -1.14 17.01 -9.10
C GLY A 314 -0.10 16.84 -10.21
N THR A 315 0.62 15.71 -10.21
CA THR A 315 1.73 15.46 -11.16
C THR A 315 1.33 14.69 -12.42
N HIS A 316 0.31 13.83 -12.34
CA HIS A 316 -0.09 12.91 -13.41
C HIS A 316 -1.59 12.91 -13.67
N GLY A 317 -2.36 13.88 -13.15
CA GLY A 317 -3.82 13.91 -13.25
C GLY A 317 -4.35 13.81 -14.68
N ASP A 318 -3.61 14.29 -15.66
CA ASP A 318 -3.96 14.23 -17.08
C ASP A 318 -4.04 12.78 -17.59
N ARG A 319 -3.39 11.84 -16.90
CA ARG A 319 -3.39 10.40 -17.18
C ARG A 319 -4.47 9.60 -16.43
N PHE A 320 -5.28 10.25 -15.59
CA PHE A 320 -6.35 9.60 -14.81
C PHE A 320 -7.73 10.15 -15.17
N GLY A 321 -8.75 9.28 -15.17
CA GLY A 321 -10.16 9.68 -15.17
C GLY A 321 -10.61 10.23 -13.80
N GLY A 322 -9.93 9.82 -12.73
CA GLY A 322 -10.08 10.40 -11.41
C GLY A 322 -9.14 9.79 -10.36
N CYS A 323 -9.12 10.38 -9.17
CA CYS A 323 -8.31 9.94 -8.05
C CYS A 323 -9.16 9.85 -6.77
N VAL A 324 -8.94 8.81 -5.97
CA VAL A 324 -9.58 8.58 -4.65
C VAL A 324 -8.50 8.62 -3.58
N ALA A 325 -8.45 9.71 -2.83
CA ALA A 325 -7.49 9.94 -1.76
C ALA A 325 -8.16 9.63 -0.42
N VAL A 326 -7.67 8.60 0.28
CA VAL A 326 -8.16 8.21 1.61
C VAL A 326 -7.33 8.89 2.68
N LEU A 327 -7.97 9.71 3.51
CA LEU A 327 -7.37 10.35 4.68
C LEU A 327 -7.65 9.47 5.90
N GLY A 328 -6.60 9.14 6.65
CA GLY A 328 -6.72 8.48 7.96
C GLY A 328 -6.99 9.49 9.08
N ASP A 329 -7.16 8.99 10.31
CA ASP A 329 -7.40 9.80 11.52
C ASP A 329 -6.29 10.83 11.80
N ASP A 330 -5.09 10.61 11.26
CA ASP A 330 -3.93 11.50 11.38
C ASP A 330 -3.93 12.64 10.35
N GLY A 331 -5.03 12.81 9.62
CA GLY A 331 -5.24 13.78 8.55
C GLY A 331 -5.27 15.25 8.98
N GLU A 332 -4.53 15.63 10.03
CA GLU A 332 -4.23 17.02 10.39
C GLU A 332 -3.04 17.60 9.59
N GLY A 333 -2.56 16.89 8.56
CA GLY A 333 -1.63 17.49 7.61
C GLY A 333 -2.36 18.47 6.71
N ASP A 334 -1.97 19.75 6.74
CA ASP A 334 -2.25 20.69 5.64
C ASP A 334 -1.96 19.93 4.33
N LEU A 335 -2.97 19.67 3.49
CA LEU A 335 -2.76 19.14 2.13
C LEU A 335 -2.28 20.34 1.30
N PRO A 336 -0.96 20.61 1.18
CA PRO A 336 -0.45 21.91 0.76
C PRO A 336 -0.60 22.16 -0.75
N MET A 337 -1.30 21.27 -1.44
CA MET A 337 -1.18 21.02 -2.89
C MET A 337 -2.51 21.09 -3.64
N LEU A 338 -3.61 21.48 -2.98
CA LEU A 338 -4.90 21.65 -3.66
C LEU A 338 -5.04 23.02 -4.36
N ASP A 339 -4.10 23.94 -4.13
CA ASP A 339 -4.08 25.25 -4.78
C ASP A 339 -3.64 25.17 -6.25
N ASP A 340 -2.99 24.07 -6.65
CA ASP A 340 -2.65 23.78 -8.04
C ASP A 340 -3.82 23.11 -8.76
N VAL A 341 -4.07 23.53 -10.00
CA VAL A 341 -5.17 23.01 -10.83
C VAL A 341 -4.94 21.54 -11.13
N VAL A 342 -5.61 20.66 -10.38
CA VAL A 342 -5.66 19.23 -10.67
C VAL A 342 -6.40 19.03 -12.00
N SER A 343 -5.75 18.33 -12.94
CA SER A 343 -6.28 18.08 -14.30
C SER A 343 -7.27 16.90 -14.37
N CYS A 344 -7.59 16.29 -13.23
CA CYS A 344 -8.59 15.23 -13.08
C CYS A 344 -9.59 15.51 -11.95
N SER A 345 -10.66 14.69 -11.90
CA SER A 345 -11.56 14.67 -10.75
C SER A 345 -10.87 14.02 -9.56
N LEU A 346 -10.86 14.69 -8.40
CA LEU A 346 -10.33 14.16 -7.16
C LEU A 346 -11.45 14.00 -6.13
N LEU A 347 -11.54 12.82 -5.53
CA LEU A 347 -12.40 12.51 -4.40
C LEU A 347 -11.54 12.33 -3.16
N LEU A 348 -11.71 13.21 -2.18
CA LEU A 348 -11.18 12.99 -0.83
C LEU A 348 -12.21 12.18 -0.05
N VAL A 349 -11.74 11.11 0.57
CA VAL A 349 -12.52 10.23 1.45
C VAL A 349 -11.93 10.38 2.85
N VAL A 350 -12.68 11.03 3.73
CA VAL A 350 -12.35 11.07 5.16
C VAL A 350 -13.17 10.00 5.84
N ALA A 351 -12.49 9.12 6.55
CA ALA A 351 -13.15 8.17 7.43
C ALA A 351 -13.47 8.91 8.74
N ASP A 352 -14.75 9.06 9.10
CA ASP A 352 -15.19 9.86 10.26
C ASP A 352 -14.56 9.33 11.57
N GLY A 353 -13.65 10.07 12.18
CA GLY A 353 -13.90 10.53 13.56
C GLY A 353 -14.80 11.75 13.46
N GLU A 354 -15.84 11.87 14.29
CA GLU A 354 -16.87 12.93 14.19
C GLU A 354 -16.23 14.34 14.09
N GLY A 355 -16.07 14.87 12.88
CA GLY A 355 -15.42 16.15 12.64
C GLY A 355 -16.16 16.98 11.59
N SER A 356 -16.92 17.97 12.03
CA SER A 356 -17.47 18.98 11.12
C SER A 356 -16.34 19.89 10.59
N VAL A 357 -16.11 19.88 9.28
CA VAL A 357 -15.20 20.83 8.61
C VAL A 357 -15.97 22.11 8.29
N GLU A 358 -15.60 23.22 8.94
CA GLU A 358 -16.08 24.57 8.59
C GLU A 358 -15.33 25.08 7.34
N PRO A 359 -15.97 25.88 6.46
CA PRO A 359 -15.39 26.29 5.18
C PRO A 359 -14.26 27.34 5.30
N GLU A 360 -14.02 27.92 6.47
CA GLU A 360 -13.01 28.96 6.68
C GLU A 360 -12.23 28.75 7.99
N GLY A 361 -11.03 28.18 7.89
CA GLY A 361 -10.03 28.23 8.96
C GLY A 361 -9.75 26.91 9.67
N PHE A 362 -8.57 26.36 9.36
CA PHE A 362 -7.95 25.23 10.07
C PHE A 362 -7.83 25.45 11.58
N ARG A 363 -8.30 24.46 12.38
CA ARG A 363 -7.91 24.00 13.76
C ARG A 363 -9.15 23.49 14.52
N ARG A 364 -9.17 22.49 15.42
CA ARG A 364 -8.20 21.69 16.25
C ARG A 364 -8.88 20.33 16.61
N PRO A 365 -8.15 19.31 17.10
CA PRO A 365 -8.66 17.94 17.26
C PRO A 365 -9.19 17.63 18.68
N VAL A 366 -10.24 16.80 18.75
CA VAL A 366 -10.61 15.94 19.91
C VAL A 366 -11.30 14.66 19.39
N ASP A 367 -10.75 13.50 19.80
CA ASP A 367 -11.20 12.09 19.82
C ASP A 367 -11.69 11.33 18.56
N ASP A 368 -10.84 10.37 18.19
CA ASP A 368 -11.02 8.94 17.86
C ASP A 368 -11.94 8.46 16.70
N GLY A 369 -11.32 8.21 15.53
CA GLY A 369 -10.83 6.86 15.23
C GLY A 369 -11.73 5.88 14.46
N HIS A 370 -12.08 6.12 13.18
CA HIS A 370 -12.71 5.07 12.34
C HIS A 370 -12.09 4.94 10.95
N GLY A 371 -11.72 3.71 10.58
CA GLY A 371 -11.37 3.31 9.21
C GLY A 371 -12.58 2.90 8.36
N LEU A 372 -12.42 2.98 7.04
CA LEU A 372 -13.44 2.66 6.02
C LEU A 372 -13.77 1.15 5.98
N ASP A 373 -14.91 0.69 6.50
CA ASP A 373 -15.46 -0.64 6.20
C ASP A 373 -17.00 -0.70 6.32
N GLU A 374 -17.63 -1.75 5.79
CA GLU A 374 -19.08 -1.89 5.49
C GLU A 374 -20.09 -1.90 6.67
N GLY A 375 -19.91 -1.05 7.68
CA GLY A 375 -21.07 -0.45 8.35
C GLY A 375 -21.68 0.62 7.44
N ASP A 376 -22.81 1.22 7.81
CA ASP A 376 -23.06 2.62 7.45
C ASP A 376 -21.94 3.47 8.08
N ASN A 377 -20.72 3.35 7.58
CA ASN A 377 -19.61 4.19 7.97
C ASN A 377 -19.87 5.50 7.23
N ASP A 378 -20.21 6.50 8.03
CA ASP A 378 -20.44 7.85 7.59
C ASP A 378 -19.14 8.40 7.00
N LEU A 379 -18.97 8.33 5.67
CA LEU A 379 -17.79 8.93 5.02
C LEU A 379 -18.12 10.36 4.63
N ALA A 380 -17.21 11.27 4.95
CA ALA A 380 -17.23 12.60 4.37
C ALA A 380 -16.49 12.55 3.02
N LEU A 381 -17.22 12.88 1.95
CA LEU A 381 -16.67 12.92 0.61
C LEU A 381 -16.57 14.36 0.11
N PHE A 382 -15.41 14.72 -0.41
CA PHE A 382 -15.18 16.03 -1.02
C PHE A 382 -14.72 15.85 -2.46
N LYS A 383 -15.42 16.49 -3.40
CA LYS A 383 -15.04 16.45 -4.82
C LYS A 383 -14.34 17.76 -5.22
N TYR A 384 -13.19 17.63 -5.87
CA TYR A 384 -12.41 18.69 -6.51
C TYR A 384 -12.31 18.44 -8.02
N GLY A 385 -12.18 19.50 -8.84
CA GLY A 385 -11.76 19.38 -10.25
C GLY A 385 -12.82 19.63 -11.34
N ALA A 386 -13.44 20.80 -11.37
CA ALA A 386 -13.83 21.44 -12.63
C ALA A 386 -13.50 22.95 -12.56
N PRO A 387 -13.03 23.58 -13.65
CA PRO A 387 -12.75 25.00 -13.65
C PRO A 387 -14.07 25.74 -13.42
N SER A 388 -14.29 26.25 -12.19
CA SER A 388 -15.50 26.89 -11.61
C SER A 388 -16.34 26.12 -10.58
N THR A 389 -16.01 24.89 -10.17
CA THR A 389 -16.83 24.18 -9.16
C THR A 389 -16.39 24.43 -7.71
N SER A 390 -17.37 24.83 -6.89
CA SER A 390 -17.34 24.77 -5.42
C SER A 390 -17.07 23.34 -4.93
N VAL A 391 -16.37 23.21 -3.79
CA VAL A 391 -16.26 21.94 -3.05
C VAL A 391 -17.68 21.39 -2.81
N ALA A 392 -17.98 20.25 -3.43
CA ALA A 392 -19.24 19.56 -3.18
C ALA A 392 -19.01 18.58 -2.02
N GLN A 393 -19.53 18.94 -0.85
CA GLN A 393 -19.62 18.03 0.28
C GLN A 393 -20.79 17.08 0.03
N TYR A 394 -20.52 15.78 0.00
CA TYR A 394 -21.60 14.81 0.05
C TYR A 394 -21.95 14.55 1.51
N PRO A 395 -23.23 14.56 1.90
CA PRO A 395 -23.63 14.04 3.20
C PRO A 395 -23.20 12.57 3.30
N ARG A 396 -22.80 12.18 4.51
CA ARG A 396 -22.55 10.81 5.00
C ARG A 396 -22.80 9.72 3.95
N ALA A 397 -21.72 9.22 3.37
CA ALA A 397 -21.79 8.30 2.24
C ALA A 397 -21.06 7.00 2.54
N GLY A 398 -21.68 5.83 2.33
CA GLY A 398 -20.98 4.56 2.53
C GLY A 398 -19.98 4.22 1.41
N THR A 399 -19.20 3.15 1.58
CA THR A 399 -18.20 2.65 0.61
C THR A 399 -18.76 2.47 -0.82
N ARG A 400 -20.04 2.09 -0.93
CA ARG A 400 -20.73 1.98 -2.23
C ARG A 400 -20.72 3.29 -3.02
N ALA A 401 -20.87 4.43 -2.35
CA ALA A 401 -20.85 5.74 -3.01
C ALA A 401 -19.49 6.05 -3.62
N VAL A 402 -18.39 5.61 -2.97
CA VAL A 402 -17.03 5.73 -3.51
C VAL A 402 -16.91 4.92 -4.80
N TYR A 403 -17.36 3.66 -4.81
CA TYR A 403 -17.36 2.83 -6.02
C TYR A 403 -18.25 3.40 -7.14
N ASP A 404 -19.43 3.90 -6.80
CA ASP A 404 -20.32 4.51 -7.79
C ASP A 404 -19.71 5.81 -8.36
N TRP A 405 -18.95 6.56 -7.56
CA TRP A 405 -18.17 7.69 -8.04
C TRP A 405 -17.04 7.26 -8.98
N VAL A 406 -16.29 6.21 -8.63
CA VAL A 406 -15.23 5.65 -9.49
C VAL A 406 -15.81 5.20 -10.83
N GLY A 407 -16.96 4.52 -10.82
CA GLY A 407 -17.68 4.15 -12.03
C GLY A 407 -18.02 5.35 -12.91
N LYS A 408 -18.50 6.45 -12.33
CA LYS A 408 -18.77 7.71 -13.06
C LYS A 408 -17.49 8.37 -13.56
N ALA A 409 -16.39 8.32 -12.79
CA ALA A 409 -15.10 8.88 -13.20
C ALA A 409 -14.58 8.20 -14.47
N PHE A 410 -14.79 6.89 -14.61
CA PHE A 410 -14.49 6.15 -15.83
C PHE A 410 -15.28 6.56 -17.07
N ASP A 411 -16.38 7.29 -16.92
CA ASP A 411 -17.23 7.71 -18.04
C ASP A 411 -17.15 9.23 -18.30
N SER A 412 -16.21 9.92 -17.64
CA SER A 412 -16.12 11.39 -17.64
C SER A 412 -15.06 12.00 -18.57
N LYS A 413 -14.19 11.15 -19.16
CA LYS A 413 -13.29 11.47 -20.27
C LYS A 413 -13.82 10.82 -21.54
#